data_AF-A0A1U9KLG1-F1
#
_entry.id   AF-A0A1U9KLG1-F1
#
_cell.length_a   1.000
_cell.length_b   1.000
_cell.length_c   1.000
_cell.angle_alpha   90.00
_cell.angle_beta   90.00
_cell.angle_gamma   90.00
#
_symmetry.space_group_name_H-M   'P 1'
#
loop_
_entity.id
_entity.type
_entity.pdbx_description
1 polymer ?
#
loop_
_entity_poly.entity_id
_entity_poly.type
_entity_poly.pdbx_seq_one_letter_code
_entity_poly.pdbx_strand_id
1 'polypeptide(L)'
;MIVAGFKTRLWLFIGLTCLTTAPFWALGIATGDSAGGRGAYAVGSMWGPGIAALLTCWITGQSVSSLGWTWGRSRWQVLSYLWPLAICCMTYGLVYAVGLGGFPNHETVVALRKTLDWPSAGTWTIVCGWFVLLATTGFVRGLAASLGEETGWRGFLNPLLHEKLGFTRGALATGILWAVWHFPIMFFSNYDSATPWWFSTPCFVVEVLSLAVIMSWIGSSDPWTVLTIYDSQLANETVVRCKVTGWRRRASRLDLPSLGRH
;
A
#
# COMPACT_ATOMS: atom_id res chain seq x y z
N MET A 1 1.60 -20.61 -32.76
CA MET A 1 2.18 -20.35 -31.42
C MET A 1 1.26 -21.01 -30.41
N ILE A 2 1.74 -21.99 -29.64
CA ILE A 2 0.91 -22.69 -28.64
C ILE A 2 0.80 -21.76 -27.43
N VAL A 3 -0.40 -21.24 -27.16
CA VAL A 3 -0.66 -20.44 -25.96
C VAL A 3 -0.41 -21.34 -24.74
N ALA A 4 0.49 -20.91 -23.85
CA ALA A 4 0.81 -21.69 -22.66
C ALA A 4 -0.46 -21.92 -21.81
N GLY A 5 -0.62 -23.15 -21.31
CA GLY A 5 -1.78 -23.51 -20.50
C GLY A 5 -1.87 -22.74 -19.19
N PHE A 6 -3.07 -22.70 -18.59
CA PHE A 6 -3.36 -22.02 -17.33
C PHE A 6 -2.30 -22.27 -16.23
N LYS A 7 -1.95 -23.53 -15.98
CA LYS A 7 -0.98 -23.90 -14.92
C LYS A 7 0.41 -23.31 -15.19
N THR A 8 0.86 -23.33 -16.44
CA THR A 8 2.16 -22.79 -16.83
C THR A 8 2.21 -21.28 -16.60
N ARG A 9 1.17 -20.55 -17.04
CA ARG A 9 1.07 -19.10 -16.85
C ARG A 9 1.03 -18.71 -15.37
N LEU A 10 0.23 -19.44 -14.58
CA LEU A 10 0.10 -19.19 -13.14
C LEU A 10 1.42 -19.38 -12.40
N TRP A 11 2.07 -20.54 -12.58
CA TRP A 11 3.32 -20.84 -11.87
C TRP A 11 4.48 -19.97 -12.33
N LEU A 12 4.54 -19.65 -13.62
CA LEU A 12 5.54 -18.72 -14.15
C LEU A 12 5.38 -17.33 -13.53
N PHE A 13 4.15 -16.81 -13.47
CA PHE A 13 3.87 -15.52 -12.84
C PHE A 13 4.22 -15.51 -11.34
N ILE A 14 3.80 -16.52 -10.58
CA ILE A 14 4.11 -16.61 -9.14
C ILE A 14 5.62 -16.70 -8.92
N GLY A 15 6.32 -17.57 -9.66
CA GLY A 15 7.77 -17.75 -9.54
C GLY A 15 8.53 -16.47 -9.89
N LEU A 16 8.15 -15.80 -10.98
CA LEU A 16 8.74 -14.51 -11.36
C LEU A 16 8.44 -13.42 -10.35
N THR A 17 7.23 -13.36 -9.78
CA THR A 17 6.87 -12.38 -8.75
C THR A 17 7.76 -12.53 -7.52
N CYS A 18 7.96 -13.77 -7.04
CA CYS A 18 8.88 -14.03 -5.94
C CYS A 18 10.31 -13.63 -6.31
N LEU A 19 10.78 -13.99 -7.51
CA LEU A 19 12.14 -13.71 -7.96
C LEU A 19 12.42 -12.20 -8.07
N THR A 20 11.51 -11.43 -8.67
CA THR A 20 11.66 -9.98 -8.88
C THR A 20 11.50 -9.19 -7.57
N THR A 21 10.72 -9.71 -6.62
CA THR A 21 10.51 -9.07 -5.30
C THR A 21 11.65 -9.41 -4.32
N ALA A 22 12.25 -10.60 -4.43
CA ALA A 22 13.21 -11.13 -3.45
C ALA A 22 14.36 -10.19 -3.06
N PRO A 23 15.02 -9.45 -3.99
CA PRO A 23 16.10 -8.53 -3.60
C PRO A 23 15.63 -7.45 -2.64
N PHE A 24 14.42 -6.94 -2.82
CA PHE A 24 13.85 -5.88 -2.00
C PHE A 24 13.35 -6.39 -0.65
N TRP A 25 12.78 -7.59 -0.62
CA TRP A 25 12.52 -8.29 0.64
C TRP A 25 13.81 -8.53 1.43
N ALA A 26 14.86 -9.05 0.79
CA ALA A 26 16.13 -9.31 1.43
C ALA A 26 16.73 -8.03 2.02
N LEU A 27 16.71 -6.92 1.29
CA LEU A 27 17.14 -5.62 1.80
C LEU A 27 16.29 -5.15 2.98
N GLY A 28 14.96 -5.14 2.86
CA GLY A 28 14.07 -4.69 3.94
C GLY A 28 14.13 -5.54 5.21
N ILE A 29 14.40 -6.84 5.07
CA ILE A 29 14.61 -7.76 6.20
C ILE A 29 16.00 -7.52 6.81
N ALA A 30 17.05 -7.44 5.99
CA ALA A 30 18.42 -7.24 6.46
C ALA A 30 18.62 -5.89 7.16
N THR A 31 17.94 -4.82 6.71
CA THR A 31 17.99 -3.51 7.36
C THR A 31 16.98 -3.37 8.50
N GLY A 32 16.01 -4.29 8.61
CA GLY A 32 14.85 -4.15 9.49
C GLY A 32 13.92 -2.99 9.10
N ASP A 33 14.05 -2.45 7.88
CA ASP A 33 13.26 -1.33 7.39
C ASP A 33 12.73 -1.58 5.98
N SER A 34 11.47 -2.00 5.88
CA SER A 34 10.74 -2.26 4.63
C SER A 34 10.57 -1.03 3.74
N ALA A 35 10.63 0.18 4.32
CA ALA A 35 10.61 1.46 3.61
C ALA A 35 11.99 2.10 3.47
N GLY A 36 13.06 1.32 3.70
CA GLY A 36 14.45 1.78 3.63
C GLY A 36 14.87 2.27 2.24
N GLY A 37 16.07 2.86 2.17
CA GLY A 37 16.60 3.41 0.91
C GLY A 37 15.75 4.57 0.37
N ARG A 38 15.19 5.41 1.26
CA ARG A 38 14.23 6.48 0.91
C ARG A 38 12.94 5.95 0.28
N GLY A 39 12.52 4.73 0.64
CA GLY A 39 11.35 4.03 0.10
C GLY A 39 11.61 3.25 -1.19
N ALA A 40 12.87 3.11 -1.61
CA ALA A 40 13.22 2.32 -2.79
C ALA A 40 12.90 0.83 -2.60
N TYR A 41 13.00 0.30 -1.37
CA TYR A 41 12.71 -1.12 -1.11
C TYR A 41 11.23 -1.43 -1.29
N ALA A 42 10.35 -0.56 -0.77
CA ALA A 42 8.91 -0.66 -0.98
C ALA A 42 8.55 -0.54 -2.47
N VAL A 43 8.98 0.54 -3.13
CA VAL A 43 8.67 0.76 -4.56
C VAL A 43 9.20 -0.36 -5.45
N GLY A 44 10.43 -0.82 -5.20
CA GLY A 44 11.00 -1.95 -5.94
C GLY A 44 10.21 -3.24 -5.75
N SER A 45 9.79 -3.54 -4.51
CA SER A 45 8.92 -4.68 -4.22
C SER A 45 7.61 -4.58 -5.00
N MET A 46 6.95 -3.41 -4.97
CA MET A 46 5.67 -3.17 -5.65
C MET A 46 5.75 -3.39 -7.17
N TRP A 47 6.91 -3.14 -7.80
CA TRP A 47 7.12 -3.43 -9.22
C TRP A 47 7.42 -4.91 -9.54
N GLY A 48 7.72 -5.71 -8.53
CA GLY A 48 7.95 -7.16 -8.65
C GLY A 48 6.84 -7.89 -9.45
N PRO A 49 5.57 -7.87 -9.01
CA PRO A 49 4.46 -8.50 -9.71
C PRO A 49 4.18 -7.87 -11.10
N GLY A 50 4.39 -6.57 -11.28
CA GLY A 50 4.22 -5.90 -12.58
C GLY A 50 5.23 -6.39 -13.62
N ILE A 51 6.52 -6.46 -13.25
CA ILE A 51 7.57 -7.02 -14.10
C ILE A 51 7.31 -8.50 -14.36
N ALA A 52 6.86 -9.25 -13.35
CA ALA A 52 6.51 -10.66 -13.51
C ALA A 52 5.37 -10.87 -14.52
N ALA A 53 4.34 -10.02 -14.52
CA ALA A 53 3.28 -10.05 -15.52
C ALA A 53 3.82 -9.78 -16.92
N LEU A 54 4.63 -8.73 -17.11
CA LEU A 54 5.22 -8.40 -18.41
C LEU A 54 6.09 -9.53 -18.96
N LEU A 55 6.95 -10.11 -18.11
CA LEU A 55 7.79 -11.25 -18.47
C LEU A 55 6.96 -12.49 -18.78
N THR A 56 5.90 -12.76 -18.00
CA THR A 56 5.00 -13.89 -18.27
C THR A 56 4.28 -13.72 -19.61
N CYS A 57 3.79 -12.51 -19.90
CA CYS A 57 3.20 -12.20 -21.21
C CYS A 57 4.20 -12.42 -22.35
N TRP A 58 5.43 -11.93 -22.19
CA TRP A 58 6.49 -12.09 -23.18
C TRP A 58 6.85 -13.57 -23.43
N ILE A 59 7.09 -14.34 -22.36
CA ILE A 59 7.48 -15.76 -22.44
C ILE A 59 6.35 -16.63 -23.02
N THR A 60 5.10 -16.32 -22.70
CA THR A 60 3.94 -17.12 -23.15
C THR A 60 3.31 -16.60 -24.44
N GLY A 61 3.85 -15.51 -24.99
CA GLY A 61 3.38 -14.86 -26.21
C GLY A 61 1.98 -14.23 -26.09
N GLN A 62 1.56 -13.88 -24.88
CA GLN A 62 0.33 -13.12 -24.65
C GLN A 62 0.60 -11.63 -24.90
N SER A 63 -0.35 -10.94 -25.54
CA SER A 63 -0.22 -9.49 -25.75
C SER A 63 -0.22 -8.74 -24.42
N VAL A 64 0.74 -7.84 -24.23
CA VAL A 64 0.78 -6.91 -23.08
C VAL A 64 -0.47 -6.02 -23.05
N SER A 65 -1.09 -5.75 -24.20
CA SER A 65 -2.35 -4.98 -24.25
C SER A 65 -3.51 -5.63 -23.51
N SER A 66 -3.41 -6.93 -23.20
CA SER A 66 -4.44 -7.66 -22.43
C SER A 66 -4.44 -7.37 -20.94
N LEU A 67 -3.47 -6.61 -20.41
CA LEU A 67 -3.35 -6.26 -18.99
C LEU A 67 -4.30 -5.13 -18.52
N GLY A 68 -5.29 -4.74 -19.33
CA GLY A 68 -6.33 -3.81 -18.90
C GLY A 68 -5.92 -2.32 -18.88
N TRP A 69 -5.21 -1.84 -19.89
CA TRP A 69 -4.69 -0.46 -19.96
C TRP A 69 -5.76 0.64 -20.19
N THR A 70 -7.05 0.32 -20.17
CA THR A 70 -8.11 1.22 -20.61
C THR A 70 -8.53 2.20 -19.52
N TRP A 71 -8.33 3.50 -19.74
CA TRP A 71 -8.87 4.57 -18.89
C TRP A 71 -10.40 4.50 -18.85
N GLY A 72 -11.00 4.34 -17.67
CA GLY A 72 -12.45 4.37 -17.55
C GLY A 72 -13.00 5.77 -17.31
N ARG A 73 -14.09 5.87 -16.54
CA ARG A 73 -14.85 7.14 -16.47
C ARG A 73 -14.22 8.10 -15.46
N SER A 74 -13.87 9.31 -15.89
CA SER A 74 -13.19 10.31 -15.06
C SER A 74 -13.88 10.63 -13.72
N ARG A 75 -15.23 10.52 -13.67
CA ARG A 75 -15.98 10.70 -12.40
C ARG A 75 -15.59 9.69 -11.32
N TRP A 76 -15.28 8.45 -11.70
CA TRP A 76 -14.89 7.40 -10.77
C TRP A 76 -13.44 7.56 -10.33
N GLN A 77 -12.59 8.11 -11.19
CA GLN A 77 -11.21 8.48 -10.83
C GLN A 77 -11.20 9.57 -9.75
N VAL A 78 -12.01 10.62 -9.94
CA VAL A 78 -12.13 11.70 -8.95
C VAL A 78 -12.72 11.18 -7.63
N LEU A 79 -13.78 10.38 -7.68
CA LEU A 79 -14.37 9.79 -6.48
C LEU A 79 -13.38 8.87 -5.76
N SER A 80 -12.58 8.11 -6.50
CA SER A 80 -11.55 7.23 -5.93
C SER A 80 -10.47 7.99 -5.19
N TYR A 81 -10.11 9.17 -5.69
CA TYR A 81 -9.16 10.04 -4.99
C TYR A 81 -9.77 10.69 -3.74
N LEU A 82 -11.02 11.19 -3.85
CA LEU A 82 -11.68 11.92 -2.76
C LEU A 82 -12.20 11.01 -1.64
N TRP A 83 -12.56 9.77 -1.95
CA TRP A 83 -13.22 8.87 -1.00
C TRP A 83 -12.31 8.50 0.19
N PRO A 84 -11.05 8.09 0.00
CA PRO A 84 -10.17 7.84 1.13
C PRO A 84 -9.86 9.11 1.91
N LEU A 85 -9.74 10.27 1.26
CA LEU A 85 -9.60 11.55 1.97
C LEU A 85 -10.81 11.84 2.86
N ALA A 86 -12.02 11.56 2.38
CA ALA A 86 -13.24 11.72 3.17
C ALA A 86 -13.27 10.78 4.38
N ILE A 87 -12.90 9.51 4.21
CA ILE A 87 -12.78 8.54 5.33
C ILE A 87 -11.73 9.03 6.34
N CYS A 88 -10.57 9.49 5.86
CA CYS A 88 -9.51 10.03 6.70
C CYS A 88 -10.01 11.22 7.52
N CYS A 89 -10.62 12.21 6.88
CA CYS A 89 -11.22 13.37 7.53
C CYS A 89 -12.28 12.98 8.56
N MET A 90 -13.15 12.01 8.24
CA MET A 90 -14.20 11.54 9.14
C MET A 90 -13.61 10.86 10.37
N THR A 91 -12.70 9.90 10.18
CA THR A 91 -12.06 9.14 11.28
C THR A 91 -11.28 10.07 12.21
N TYR A 92 -10.45 10.96 11.66
CA TYR A 92 -9.70 11.91 12.48
C TYR A 92 -10.60 12.98 13.12
N GLY A 93 -11.63 13.44 12.41
CA GLY A 93 -12.63 14.35 12.95
C GLY A 93 -13.30 13.76 14.19
N LEU A 94 -13.69 12.48 14.14
CA LEU A 94 -14.25 11.76 15.29
C LEU A 94 -13.24 11.65 16.44
N VAL A 95 -12.00 11.23 16.18
CA VAL A 95 -10.93 11.14 17.19
C VAL A 95 -10.71 12.47 17.91
N TYR A 96 -10.77 13.60 17.18
CA TYR A 96 -10.65 14.93 17.76
C TYR A 96 -11.90 15.36 18.53
N ALA A 97 -13.09 15.05 18.01
CA ALA A 97 -14.35 15.34 18.69
C ALA A 97 -14.47 14.65 20.05
N VAL A 98 -13.93 13.43 20.19
CA VAL A 98 -13.91 12.70 21.48
C VAL A 98 -12.68 13.01 22.35
N GLY A 99 -11.83 13.96 21.94
CA GLY A 99 -10.66 14.40 22.72
C GLY A 99 -9.50 13.40 22.78
N LEU A 100 -9.51 12.36 21.94
CA LEU A 100 -8.46 11.32 21.90
C LEU A 100 -7.21 11.74 21.12
N GLY A 101 -7.20 12.94 20.52
CA GLY A 101 -6.07 13.48 19.78
C GLY A 101 -6.10 15.01 19.63
N GLY A 102 -5.03 15.56 19.06
CA GLY A 102 -4.93 16.98 18.71
C GLY A 102 -4.29 17.20 17.34
N PHE A 103 -4.62 18.31 16.70
CA PHE A 103 -4.08 18.71 15.41
C PHE A 103 -3.82 20.22 15.34
N PRO A 104 -2.66 20.68 14.83
CA PRO A 104 -1.51 19.87 14.41
C PRO A 104 -0.68 19.36 15.60
N ASN A 105 -0.09 18.16 15.47
CA ASN A 105 0.78 17.59 16.51
C ASN A 105 2.17 18.26 16.45
N HIS A 106 2.62 18.85 17.56
CA HIS A 106 3.91 19.55 17.65
C HIS A 106 5.11 18.66 17.26
N GLU A 107 5.15 17.39 17.70
CA GLU A 107 6.23 16.46 17.36
C GLU A 107 6.28 16.18 15.86
N THR A 108 5.11 15.99 15.23
CA THR A 108 5.00 15.79 13.77
C THR A 108 5.46 17.04 13.03
N VAL A 109 5.07 18.24 13.47
CA VAL A 109 5.50 19.50 12.84
C VAL A 109 7.02 19.67 12.93
N VAL A 110 7.64 19.36 14.07
CA VAL A 110 9.11 19.40 14.22
C VAL A 110 9.80 18.40 13.30
N ALA A 111 9.26 17.17 13.19
CA ALA A 111 9.79 16.17 12.27
C ALA A 111 9.69 16.64 10.81
N LEU A 112 8.55 17.20 10.40
CA LEU A 112 8.35 17.73 9.05
C LEU A 112 9.29 18.89 8.72
N ARG A 113 9.53 19.81 9.66
CA ARG A 113 10.52 20.88 9.49
C ARG A 113 11.91 20.33 9.19
N LYS A 114 12.31 19.26 9.88
CA LYS A 114 13.59 18.59 9.63
C LYS A 114 13.61 17.88 8.28
N THR A 115 12.54 17.17 7.92
CA THR A 115 12.42 16.47 6.64
C THR A 115 12.47 17.42 5.44
N LEU A 116 11.83 18.59 5.57
CA LEU A 116 11.79 19.63 4.54
C LEU A 116 12.98 20.58 4.61
N ASP A 117 13.88 20.40 5.58
CA ASP A 117 15.01 21.30 5.87
C ASP A 117 14.60 22.78 5.99
N TRP A 118 13.44 23.03 6.61
CA TRP A 118 12.87 24.38 6.78
C TRP A 118 12.54 24.68 8.24
N PRO A 119 13.55 24.87 9.10
CA PRO A 119 13.37 25.01 10.55
C PRO A 119 12.62 26.29 10.96
N SER A 120 12.68 27.36 10.15
CA SER A 120 12.08 28.67 10.44
C SER A 120 10.61 28.81 10.01
N ALA A 121 10.05 27.84 9.29
CA ALA A 121 8.68 27.95 8.79
C ALA A 121 7.63 27.92 9.90
N GLY A 122 6.61 28.77 9.75
CA GLY A 122 5.42 28.75 10.59
C GLY A 122 4.72 27.38 10.55
N THR A 123 4.08 27.01 11.66
CA THR A 123 3.42 25.69 11.79
C THR A 123 2.44 25.41 10.66
N TRP A 124 1.57 26.37 10.34
CA TRP A 124 0.57 26.21 9.27
C TRP A 124 1.19 26.18 7.87
N THR A 125 2.29 26.88 7.64
CA THR A 125 3.04 26.79 6.38
C THR A 125 3.58 25.38 6.17
N ILE A 126 4.17 24.77 7.20
CA ILE A 126 4.66 23.39 7.14
C ILE A 126 3.51 22.40 6.92
N VAL A 127 2.43 22.55 7.67
CA VAL A 127 1.27 21.66 7.59
C VAL A 127 0.64 21.72 6.18
N CYS A 128 0.26 22.91 5.72
CA CYS A 128 -0.35 23.08 4.41
C CYS A 128 0.61 22.69 3.28
N GLY A 129 1.89 23.09 3.37
CA GLY A 129 2.91 22.71 2.40
C GLY A 129 3.11 21.21 2.30
N TRP A 130 3.12 20.50 3.43
CA TRP A 130 3.20 19.03 3.44
C TRP A 130 1.99 18.38 2.76
N PHE A 131 0.78 18.86 3.02
CA PHE A 131 -0.41 18.36 2.31
C PHE A 131 -0.36 18.61 0.81
N VAL A 132 0.12 19.78 0.38
CA VAL A 132 0.32 20.08 -1.05
C VAL A 132 1.35 19.15 -1.67
N LEU A 133 2.47 18.88 -1.00
CA LEU A 133 3.49 17.94 -1.47
C LEU A 133 2.95 16.51 -1.56
N LEU A 134 2.21 16.05 -0.55
CA LEU A 134 1.56 14.74 -0.60
C LEU A 134 0.54 14.64 -1.74
N ALA A 135 -0.29 15.67 -1.92
CA ALA A 135 -1.31 15.70 -2.98
C ALA A 135 -0.71 15.80 -4.39
N THR A 136 0.53 16.26 -4.53
CA THR A 136 1.21 16.41 -5.82
C THR A 136 2.27 15.33 -6.03
N THR A 137 3.46 15.50 -5.46
CA THR A 137 4.61 14.61 -5.67
C THR A 137 4.44 13.27 -4.96
N GLY A 138 3.81 13.26 -3.78
CA GLY A 138 3.47 12.03 -3.06
C GLY A 138 2.52 11.16 -3.87
N PHE A 139 1.44 11.75 -4.38
CA PHE A 139 0.45 11.10 -5.23
C PHE A 139 1.07 10.53 -6.51
N VAL A 140 1.86 11.32 -7.25
CA VAL A 140 2.53 10.82 -8.47
C VAL A 140 3.45 9.64 -8.16
N ARG A 141 4.22 9.72 -7.06
CA ARG A 141 5.11 8.64 -6.64
C ARG A 141 4.33 7.39 -6.26
N GLY A 142 3.24 7.54 -5.52
CA GLY A 142 2.41 6.44 -5.08
C GLY A 142 1.68 5.77 -6.24
N LEU A 143 1.13 6.55 -7.19
CA LEU A 143 0.58 6.03 -8.46
C LEU A 143 1.62 5.22 -9.24
N ALA A 144 2.84 5.72 -9.34
CA ALA A 144 3.91 5.01 -10.03
C ALA A 144 4.29 3.69 -9.33
N ALA A 145 4.19 3.63 -8.01
CA ALA A 145 4.48 2.42 -7.23
C ALA A 145 3.33 1.40 -7.33
N SER A 146 2.10 1.85 -7.08
CA SER A 146 0.87 1.05 -7.15
C SER A 146 0.61 0.47 -8.55
N LEU A 147 1.05 1.15 -9.61
CA LEU A 147 0.91 0.66 -10.99
C LEU A 147 1.59 -0.70 -11.18
N GLY A 148 2.75 -0.92 -10.57
CA GLY A 148 3.45 -2.20 -10.63
C GLY A 148 2.62 -3.34 -10.05
N GLU A 149 2.04 -3.12 -8.87
CA GLU A 149 1.18 -4.09 -8.21
C GLU A 149 -0.10 -4.35 -8.99
N GLU A 150 -0.79 -3.29 -9.43
CA GLU A 150 -2.04 -3.42 -10.15
C GLU A 150 -1.86 -4.14 -11.49
N THR A 151 -0.77 -3.86 -12.20
CA THR A 151 -0.43 -4.55 -13.46
C THR A 151 -0.30 -6.06 -13.24
N GLY A 152 0.33 -6.49 -12.13
CA GLY A 152 0.50 -7.90 -11.81
C GLY A 152 -0.77 -8.56 -11.28
N TRP A 153 -1.35 -8.00 -10.22
CA TRP A 153 -2.48 -8.60 -9.52
C TRP A 153 -3.77 -8.49 -10.32
N ARG A 154 -4.17 -7.29 -10.73
CA ARG A 154 -5.46 -7.06 -11.43
C ARG A 154 -5.32 -7.13 -12.93
N GLY A 155 -4.18 -6.75 -13.49
CA GLY A 155 -3.92 -6.81 -14.93
C GLY A 155 -3.68 -8.23 -15.44
N PHE A 156 -2.92 -9.05 -14.69
CA PHE A 156 -2.56 -10.40 -15.13
C PHE A 156 -3.25 -11.52 -14.34
N LEU A 157 -3.05 -11.57 -13.02
CA LEU A 157 -3.45 -12.72 -12.21
C LEU A 157 -4.97 -12.83 -12.08
N ASN A 158 -5.65 -11.70 -11.85
CA ASN A 158 -7.08 -11.70 -11.59
C ASN A 158 -7.90 -12.19 -12.79
N PRO A 159 -7.68 -11.73 -14.03
CA PRO A 159 -8.34 -12.27 -15.22
C PRO A 159 -8.06 -13.76 -15.42
N LEU A 160 -6.80 -14.19 -15.21
CA LEU A 160 -6.39 -15.59 -15.33
C LEU A 160 -7.16 -16.49 -14.35
N LEU A 161 -7.33 -16.05 -13.09
CA LEU A 161 -8.06 -16.81 -12.07
C LEU A 161 -9.58 -16.72 -12.26
N HIS A 162 -10.10 -15.59 -12.70
CA HIS A 162 -11.53 -15.42 -13.03
C HIS A 162 -11.98 -16.38 -14.12
N GLU A 163 -11.17 -16.54 -15.18
CA GLU A 163 -11.45 -17.48 -16.28
C GLU A 163 -11.58 -18.92 -15.77
N LYS A 164 -10.75 -19.32 -14.79
CA LYS A 164 -10.71 -20.70 -14.31
C LYS A 164 -11.66 -21.01 -13.16
N LEU A 165 -11.86 -20.06 -12.25
CA LEU A 165 -12.55 -20.26 -10.97
C LEU A 165 -13.89 -19.50 -10.86
N GLY A 166 -14.19 -18.63 -11.82
CA GLY A 166 -15.26 -17.65 -11.74
C GLY A 166 -14.87 -16.43 -10.90
N PHE A 167 -15.73 -15.40 -10.93
CA PHE A 167 -15.44 -14.09 -10.34
C PHE A 167 -15.08 -14.16 -8.84
N THR A 168 -15.98 -14.66 -7.99
CA THR A 168 -15.80 -14.61 -6.53
C THR A 168 -14.59 -15.41 -6.07
N ARG A 169 -14.42 -16.64 -6.56
CA ARG A 169 -13.29 -17.50 -6.18
C ARG A 169 -11.98 -16.98 -6.75
N GLY A 170 -12.00 -16.42 -7.96
CA GLY A 170 -10.83 -15.80 -8.56
C GLY A 170 -10.37 -14.56 -7.80
N ALA A 171 -11.29 -13.65 -7.44
CA ALA A 171 -10.98 -12.46 -6.65
C ALA A 171 -10.40 -12.80 -5.26
N LEU A 172 -11.02 -13.78 -4.57
CA LEU A 172 -10.50 -14.26 -3.28
C LEU A 172 -9.12 -14.91 -3.42
N ALA A 173 -8.91 -15.73 -4.46
CA ALA A 173 -7.61 -16.35 -4.71
C ALA A 173 -6.52 -15.33 -5.02
N THR A 174 -6.83 -14.28 -5.79
CA THR A 174 -5.94 -13.12 -6.00
C THR A 174 -5.60 -12.46 -4.67
N GLY A 175 -6.61 -12.18 -3.83
CA GLY A 175 -6.40 -11.57 -2.51
C GLY A 175 -5.55 -12.43 -1.57
N ILE A 176 -5.72 -13.75 -1.58
CA ILE A 176 -4.90 -14.68 -0.78
C ILE A 176 -3.44 -14.61 -1.24
N LEU A 177 -3.19 -14.70 -2.54
CA LEU A 177 -1.82 -14.64 -3.08
C LEU A 177 -1.17 -13.28 -2.80
N TRP A 178 -1.94 -12.21 -2.90
CA TRP A 178 -1.49 -10.86 -2.56
C TRP A 178 -1.18 -10.69 -1.07
N ALA A 179 -2.02 -11.24 -0.16
CA ALA A 179 -1.75 -11.23 1.28
C ALA A 179 -0.49 -12.03 1.63
N VAL A 180 -0.35 -13.24 1.08
CA VAL A 180 0.82 -14.11 1.31
C VAL A 180 2.11 -13.46 0.80
N TRP A 181 2.05 -12.71 -0.30
CA TRP A 181 3.19 -11.94 -0.80
C TRP A 181 3.71 -10.91 0.21
N HIS A 182 2.88 -10.39 1.12
CA HIS A 182 3.33 -9.44 2.16
C HIS A 182 3.99 -10.12 3.37
N PHE A 183 3.75 -11.42 3.60
CA PHE A 183 4.19 -12.09 4.83
C PHE A 183 5.70 -12.03 5.11
N PRO A 184 6.61 -12.14 4.11
CA PRO A 184 8.04 -12.01 4.38
C PRO A 184 8.42 -10.69 5.05
N ILE A 185 7.91 -9.56 4.55
CA ILE A 185 8.20 -8.24 5.14
C ILE A 185 7.39 -7.99 6.40
N MET A 186 6.20 -8.58 6.53
CA MET A 186 5.36 -8.45 7.71
C MET A 186 5.96 -9.13 8.94
N PHE A 187 6.54 -10.31 8.78
CA PHE A 187 7.10 -11.09 9.90
C PHE A 187 8.57 -10.82 10.16
N PHE A 188 9.33 -10.42 9.15
CA PHE A 188 10.79 -10.28 9.25
C PHE A 188 11.29 -8.84 9.05
N SER A 189 10.40 -7.85 8.95
CA SER A 189 10.76 -6.41 8.88
C SER A 189 9.78 -5.55 9.72
N ASN A 190 9.83 -4.23 9.56
CA ASN A 190 9.04 -3.27 10.32
C ASN A 190 7.65 -2.96 9.75
N TYR A 191 7.19 -3.70 8.73
CA TYR A 191 6.01 -3.38 7.91
C TYR A 191 4.77 -3.08 8.76
N ASP A 192 4.49 -3.85 9.83
CA ASP A 192 3.38 -3.63 10.78
C ASP A 192 3.81 -3.65 12.26
N SER A 193 5.04 -3.24 12.52
CA SER A 193 5.73 -3.37 13.83
C SER A 193 5.10 -2.65 15.03
N ALA A 194 4.05 -1.85 14.83
CA ALA A 194 3.38 -1.16 15.92
C ALA A 194 2.49 -2.07 16.77
N THR A 195 1.97 -3.16 16.18
CA THR A 195 0.91 -4.02 16.74
C THR A 195 1.39 -5.47 16.77
N PRO A 196 1.03 -6.29 17.78
CA PRO A 196 1.41 -7.69 17.81
C PRO A 196 0.96 -8.44 16.54
N TRP A 197 1.85 -9.23 15.96
CA TRP A 197 1.64 -9.92 14.69
C TRP A 197 0.39 -10.81 14.68
N TRP A 198 0.07 -11.46 15.80
CA TRP A 198 -1.11 -12.32 15.92
C TRP A 198 -2.43 -11.56 15.78
N PHE A 199 -2.43 -10.24 15.98
CA PHE A 199 -3.59 -9.38 15.77
C PHE A 199 -3.52 -8.66 14.43
N SER A 200 -2.37 -8.07 14.09
CA SER A 200 -2.22 -7.31 12.84
C SER A 200 -2.35 -8.21 11.61
N THR A 201 -1.82 -9.44 11.63
CA THR A 201 -1.89 -10.36 10.47
C THR A 201 -3.32 -10.75 10.12
N PRO A 202 -4.19 -11.22 11.04
CA PRO A 202 -5.58 -11.49 10.69
C PRO A 202 -6.33 -10.25 10.17
N CYS A 203 -6.12 -9.08 10.79
CA CYS A 203 -6.74 -7.83 10.33
C CYS A 203 -6.29 -7.48 8.90
N PHE A 204 -5.00 -7.55 8.63
CA PHE A 204 -4.42 -7.31 7.31
C PHE A 204 -4.98 -8.28 6.27
N VAL A 205 -5.07 -9.58 6.60
CA VAL A 205 -5.65 -10.57 5.67
C VAL A 205 -7.12 -10.24 5.37
N VAL A 206 -7.93 -9.92 6.38
CA VAL A 206 -9.34 -9.54 6.17
C VAL A 206 -9.45 -8.29 5.30
N GLU A 207 -8.62 -7.28 5.55
CA GLU A 207 -8.55 -6.06 4.75
C GLU A 207 -8.20 -6.38 3.29
N VAL A 208 -7.10 -7.07 3.06
CA VAL A 208 -6.59 -7.41 1.72
C VAL A 208 -7.59 -8.25 0.93
N LEU A 209 -8.25 -9.23 1.56
CA LEU A 209 -9.28 -10.04 0.90
C LEU A 209 -10.51 -9.22 0.54
N SER A 210 -10.97 -8.37 1.46
CA SER A 210 -12.11 -7.48 1.21
C SER A 210 -11.80 -6.51 0.06
N LEU A 211 -10.60 -5.93 0.08
CA LEU A 211 -10.13 -5.01 -0.95
C LEU A 211 -9.96 -5.71 -2.30
N ALA A 212 -9.44 -6.93 -2.32
CA ALA A 212 -9.32 -7.71 -3.55
C ALA A 212 -10.68 -7.91 -4.22
N VAL A 213 -11.73 -8.28 -3.47
CA VAL A 213 -13.09 -8.45 -4.01
C VAL A 213 -13.66 -7.13 -4.53
N ILE A 214 -13.55 -6.05 -3.76
CA ILE A 214 -14.03 -4.71 -4.17
C ILE A 214 -13.32 -4.26 -5.44
N MET A 215 -11.99 -4.38 -5.47
CA MET A 215 -11.18 -3.97 -6.61
C MET A 215 -11.42 -4.84 -7.85
N SER A 216 -11.66 -6.15 -7.69
CA SER A 216 -12.07 -7.01 -8.80
C SER A 216 -13.43 -6.59 -9.36
N TRP A 217 -14.36 -6.14 -8.52
CA TRP A 217 -15.68 -5.67 -8.96
C TRP A 217 -15.57 -4.37 -9.75
N ILE A 218 -14.84 -3.38 -9.21
CA ILE A 218 -14.62 -2.09 -9.88
C ILE A 218 -13.77 -2.25 -11.15
N GLY A 219 -12.67 -2.99 -11.06
CA GLY A 219 -11.67 -3.19 -12.12
C GLY A 219 -12.21 -3.96 -13.32
N SER A 220 -13.29 -4.73 -13.16
CA SER A 220 -14.02 -5.34 -14.28
C SER A 220 -14.58 -4.31 -15.27
N SER A 221 -14.71 -3.06 -14.85
CA SER A 221 -15.21 -1.94 -15.66
C SER A 221 -14.22 -0.79 -15.83
N ASP A 222 -13.31 -0.58 -14.88
CA ASP A 222 -12.36 0.54 -14.87
C ASP A 222 -11.08 0.23 -14.08
N PRO A 223 -10.03 -0.30 -14.74
CA PRO A 223 -8.75 -0.63 -14.10
C PRO A 223 -8.00 0.57 -13.50
N TRP A 224 -8.16 1.77 -14.06
CA TRP A 224 -7.52 2.98 -13.54
C TRP A 224 -8.19 3.51 -12.28
N THR A 225 -9.51 3.28 -12.13
CA THR A 225 -10.22 3.60 -10.89
C THR A 225 -9.65 2.75 -9.76
N VAL A 226 -9.36 1.47 -10.00
CA VAL A 226 -8.70 0.60 -9.00
C VAL A 226 -7.33 1.13 -8.61
N LEU A 227 -6.51 1.54 -9.59
CA LEU A 227 -5.20 2.13 -9.33
C LEU A 227 -5.30 3.39 -8.45
N THR A 228 -6.25 4.27 -8.75
CA THR A 228 -6.46 5.50 -7.99
C THR A 228 -6.97 5.22 -6.56
N ILE A 229 -7.83 4.21 -6.37
CA ILE A 229 -8.27 3.77 -5.03
C ILE A 229 -7.08 3.23 -4.24
N TYR A 230 -6.27 2.37 -4.85
CA TYR A 230 -5.15 1.74 -4.15
C TYR A 230 -4.12 2.77 -3.70
N ASP A 231 -3.76 3.70 -4.59
CA ASP A 231 -2.82 4.77 -4.26
C ASP A 231 -3.33 5.71 -3.16
N SER A 232 -4.58 6.15 -3.25
CA SER A 232 -5.17 7.04 -2.24
C SER A 232 -5.32 6.38 -0.87
N GLN A 233 -5.49 5.05 -0.82
CA GLN A 233 -5.44 4.28 0.42
C GLN A 233 -4.01 4.23 1.00
N LEU A 234 -2.99 3.98 0.19
CA LEU A 234 -1.58 3.99 0.60
C LEU A 234 -1.13 5.37 1.11
N ALA A 235 -1.60 6.45 0.46
CA ALA A 235 -1.34 7.83 0.88
C ALA A 235 -1.92 8.13 2.27
N ASN A 236 -3.11 7.59 2.58
CA ASN A 236 -3.73 7.75 3.90
C ASN A 236 -2.98 7.01 5.01
N GLU A 237 -2.52 5.78 4.75
CA GLU A 237 -1.71 5.03 5.72
C GLU A 237 -0.42 5.76 6.07
N THR A 238 0.20 6.44 5.09
CA THR A 238 1.37 7.30 5.30
C THR A 238 1.05 8.44 6.27
N VAL A 239 -0.11 9.10 6.11
CA VAL A 239 -0.59 10.17 7.01
C VAL A 239 -0.85 9.62 8.43
N VAL A 240 -1.35 8.39 8.54
CA VAL A 240 -1.63 7.71 9.81
C VAL A 240 -0.33 7.34 10.55
N ARG A 241 0.65 6.75 9.87
CA ARG A 241 1.94 6.34 10.45
C ARG A 241 2.74 7.53 11.03
N CYS A 242 2.64 8.72 10.40
CA CYS A 242 3.23 9.96 10.92
C CYS A 242 2.63 10.43 12.27
N LYS A 243 1.45 9.93 12.68
CA LYS A 243 0.80 10.27 13.96
C LYS A 243 0.94 9.17 15.02
N VAL A 244 0.89 7.89 14.63
CA VAL A 244 0.99 6.74 15.56
C VAL A 244 2.35 6.72 16.29
N THR A 245 3.42 7.17 15.62
CA THR A 245 4.74 7.36 16.25
C THR A 245 4.75 8.39 17.39
N GLY A 246 3.88 9.41 17.36
CA GLY A 246 3.70 10.39 18.44
C GLY A 246 2.84 9.88 19.60
N TRP A 247 1.94 8.92 19.36
CA TRP A 247 1.11 8.31 20.41
C TRP A 247 1.95 7.37 21.31
N ARG A 248 2.88 6.60 20.71
CA ARG A 248 3.80 5.69 21.42
C ARG A 248 4.65 6.37 22.49
N ARG A 249 5.18 7.58 22.22
CA ARG A 249 6.01 8.31 23.19
C ARG A 249 5.21 8.92 24.35
N ARG A 250 3.89 9.10 24.17
CA ARG A 250 3.02 9.63 25.22
C ARG A 250 2.59 8.51 26.17
N ALA A 251 2.29 7.32 25.64
CA ALA A 251 2.06 6.13 26.44
C ALA A 251 3.31 5.75 27.28
N SER A 252 4.51 5.79 26.71
CA SER A 252 5.75 5.52 27.44
C SER A 252 6.15 6.61 28.45
N ARG A 253 5.53 7.80 28.41
CA ARG A 253 5.71 8.86 29.43
C ARG A 253 4.66 8.79 30.54
N LEU A 254 3.62 7.98 30.36
CA LEU A 254 2.58 7.72 31.35
C LEU A 254 2.91 6.50 32.23
N ASP A 255 4.00 5.78 31.94
CA ASP A 255 4.58 4.76 32.82
C ASP A 255 5.29 5.44 34.01
N LEU A 256 4.53 5.54 35.10
CA LEU A 256 4.83 5.65 36.53
C LEU A 256 6.05 6.49 37.02
N PRO A 257 5.84 7.37 38.03
CA PRO A 257 6.94 8.03 38.72
C PRO A 257 7.88 6.98 39.32
N SER A 258 9.18 7.18 39.12
CA SER A 258 10.24 6.39 39.76
C SER A 258 9.99 6.29 41.27
N LEU A 259 9.58 5.10 41.73
CA LEU A 259 9.67 4.74 43.13
C LEU A 259 11.15 4.80 43.51
N GLY A 260 11.49 5.85 44.26
CA GLY A 260 12.81 6.04 44.84
C GLY A 260 13.22 4.84 45.67
N ARG A 261 14.48 4.43 45.51
CA ARG A 261 15.15 3.61 46.53
C ARG A 261 16.04 4.55 47.33
N HIS A 262 15.65 4.71 48.59
CA HIS A 262 16.56 5.02 49.69
C HIS A 262 17.62 3.91 49.83
#